data_AF-A0A564Y7U5-F1
#
_entry.id   AF-A0A564Y7U5-F1
#
_cell.length_a   1.000
_cell.length_b   1.000
_cell.length_c   1.000
_cell.angle_alpha   90.00
_cell.angle_beta   90.00
_cell.angle_gamma   90.00
#
_symmetry.space_group_name_H-M   'P 1'
#
loop_
_entity.id
_entity.type
_entity.pdbx_description
1 polymer ?
#
loop_
_entity_poly.entity_id
_entity_poly.type
_entity_poly.pdbx_seq_one_letter_code
_entity_poly.pdbx_strand_id
1 'polypeptide(L)'
;MKVATSNNEPLEQIHIFILANIFRRPIVVYSVKSVSSVADDLPLAYSNFQGIYLPFLWEKSECSKVPLVVGYTPGHFSALVPITPPTTAISSVPSQFSDGDDFIYLPLFDVESSPMPVHFSESIFTSALYSGVATEDLIRDWMVISTTPKDQLWVKVSHTPRNDLTDALFREWMNAYLNNDATTGTRPVSSDEMSFEGIDVPFSADKVTNVEPLPPL
;
A
#
# COMPACT_ATOMS: atom_id res chain seq x y z
N MET A 1 -16.70 14.35 -18.33
CA MET A 1 -15.28 14.64 -18.61
C MET A 1 -14.87 16.10 -18.41
N LYS A 2 -15.80 17.05 -18.19
CA LYS A 2 -15.49 18.48 -17.95
C LYS A 2 -14.60 18.71 -16.71
N VAL A 3 -14.78 17.87 -15.68
CA VAL A 3 -14.01 17.86 -14.42
C VAL A 3 -12.50 17.64 -14.65
N ALA A 4 -12.12 16.78 -15.60
CA ALA A 4 -10.71 16.49 -15.89
C ALA A 4 -9.96 17.66 -16.56
N THR A 5 -10.70 18.63 -17.11
CA THR A 5 -10.14 19.80 -17.81
C THR A 5 -10.20 21.08 -16.98
N SER A 6 -10.88 21.05 -15.83
CA SER A 6 -10.99 22.16 -14.89
C SER A 6 -9.96 22.00 -13.78
N ASN A 7 -9.22 23.07 -13.47
CA ASN A 7 -8.30 23.07 -12.33
C ASN A 7 -9.07 22.93 -11.02
N ASN A 8 -8.59 22.06 -10.12
CA ASN A 8 -9.03 21.91 -8.73
C ASN A 8 -10.46 21.36 -8.50
N GLU A 9 -11.10 20.76 -9.50
CA GLU A 9 -12.34 20.02 -9.26
C GLU A 9 -12.06 18.61 -8.71
N PRO A 10 -12.82 18.11 -7.73
CA PRO A 10 -12.60 16.79 -7.16
C PRO A 10 -12.86 15.69 -8.19
N LEU A 11 -11.97 14.71 -8.24
CA LEU A 11 -12.07 13.59 -9.16
C LEU A 11 -12.96 12.48 -8.59
N GLU A 12 -13.84 11.95 -9.41
CA GLU A 12 -14.72 10.80 -9.13
C GLU A 12 -14.08 9.44 -9.51
N GLN A 13 -14.72 8.32 -9.16
CA GLN A 13 -14.24 6.94 -9.41
C GLN A 13 -13.84 6.69 -10.87
N ILE A 14 -14.58 7.28 -11.82
CA ILE A 14 -14.29 7.11 -13.25
C ILE A 14 -12.89 7.60 -13.63
N HIS A 15 -12.37 8.61 -12.94
CA HIS A 15 -11.00 9.09 -13.19
C HIS A 15 -9.96 8.07 -12.73
N ILE A 16 -10.23 7.34 -11.65
CA ILE A 16 -9.36 6.25 -11.18
C ILE A 16 -9.39 5.09 -12.18
N PHE A 17 -10.57 4.73 -12.69
CA PHE A 17 -10.71 3.72 -13.75
C PHE A 17 -9.92 4.12 -15.01
N ILE A 18 -10.07 5.36 -15.49
CA ILE A 18 -9.31 5.87 -16.63
C ILE A 18 -7.81 5.84 -16.33
N LEU A 19 -7.40 6.22 -15.13
CA LEU A 19 -5.99 6.22 -14.72
C LEU A 19 -5.39 4.80 -14.69
N ALA A 20 -6.15 3.81 -14.22
CA ALA A 20 -5.74 2.40 -14.27
C ALA A 20 -5.47 1.96 -15.72
N ASN A 21 -6.33 2.36 -16.66
CA ASN A 21 -6.16 2.09 -18.09
C ASN A 21 -4.98 2.84 -18.71
N ILE A 22 -4.72 4.10 -18.31
CA ILE A 22 -3.53 4.85 -18.76
C ILE A 22 -2.24 4.16 -18.30
N PHE A 23 -2.20 3.69 -17.06
CA PHE A 23 -1.04 2.97 -16.53
C PHE A 23 -0.94 1.51 -16.98
N ARG A 24 -1.98 0.97 -17.65
CA ARG A 24 -2.12 -0.46 -17.96
C ARG A 24 -1.86 -1.33 -16.72
N ARG A 25 -2.39 -0.89 -15.57
CA ARG A 25 -2.08 -1.43 -14.26
C ARG A 25 -3.29 -1.33 -13.33
N PRO A 26 -3.66 -2.40 -12.60
CA PRO A 26 -4.70 -2.35 -11.57
C PRO A 26 -4.42 -1.27 -10.52
N ILE A 27 -5.47 -0.66 -9.98
CA ILE A 27 -5.39 0.26 -8.84
C ILE A 27 -6.28 -0.27 -7.71
N VAL A 28 -5.71 -0.44 -6.52
CA VAL A 28 -6.41 -0.83 -5.29
C VAL A 28 -6.53 0.39 -4.38
N VAL A 29 -7.76 0.73 -4.01
CA VAL A 29 -8.06 1.88 -3.16
C VAL A 29 -8.58 1.39 -1.80
N TYR A 30 -7.82 1.67 -0.75
CA TYR A 30 -8.28 1.57 0.63
C TYR A 30 -8.92 2.89 1.03
N SER A 31 -10.13 2.87 1.57
CA SER A 31 -10.86 4.08 1.94
C SER A 31 -11.62 3.87 3.23
N VAL A 32 -11.89 4.97 3.94
CA VAL A 32 -12.80 4.95 5.09
C VAL A 32 -14.25 5.01 4.57
N LYS A 33 -15.07 4.02 4.94
CA LYS A 33 -16.53 4.05 4.70
C LYS A 33 -17.20 4.95 5.75
N SER A 34 -17.17 6.27 5.53
CA SER A 34 -17.82 7.32 6.34
C SER A 34 -17.51 7.37 7.85
N VAL A 35 -17.31 8.57 8.39
CA VAL A 35 -17.43 8.83 9.82
C VAL A 35 -18.89 9.17 10.07
N SER A 36 -19.62 8.36 10.82
CA SER A 36 -20.96 8.77 11.29
C SER A 36 -20.79 9.96 12.23
N SER A 37 -21.46 11.08 11.90
CA SER A 37 -21.59 12.19 12.84
C SER A 37 -22.46 11.73 14.00
N VAL A 38 -21.91 11.73 15.22
CA VAL A 38 -22.63 11.39 16.47
C VAL A 38 -23.80 12.37 16.75
N ALA A 39 -23.89 13.50 16.05
CA ALA A 39 -24.88 14.54 16.30
C ALA A 39 -26.15 14.44 15.44
N ASP A 40 -26.09 13.92 14.21
CA ASP A 40 -27.18 14.11 13.23
C ASP A 40 -27.71 12.84 12.54
N ASP A 41 -27.15 11.64 12.81
CA ASP A 41 -27.58 10.35 12.22
C ASP A 41 -27.71 10.34 10.67
N LEU A 42 -27.18 11.38 10.02
CA LEU A 42 -27.17 11.57 8.58
C LEU A 42 -25.76 11.27 8.08
N PRO A 43 -25.58 10.24 7.22
CA PRO A 43 -24.27 9.93 6.68
C PRO A 43 -23.78 11.09 5.81
N LEU A 44 -22.73 11.75 6.30
CA LEU A 44 -21.99 12.76 5.55
C LEU A 44 -21.27 12.05 4.40
N ALA A 45 -21.87 12.12 3.20
CA ALA A 45 -21.32 11.71 1.91
C ALA A 45 -20.53 10.38 1.92
N TYR A 46 -21.17 9.28 1.55
CA TYR A 46 -20.47 8.02 1.30
C TYR A 46 -19.47 8.19 0.15
N SER A 47 -18.18 8.14 0.46
CA SER A 47 -17.16 8.05 -0.56
C SER A 47 -17.05 6.60 -1.03
N ASN A 48 -17.63 6.28 -2.17
CA ASN A 48 -17.61 4.92 -2.73
C ASN A 48 -16.30 4.66 -3.52
N PHE A 49 -15.17 5.18 -3.05
CA PHE A 49 -13.87 5.01 -3.71
C PHE A 49 -13.21 3.67 -3.39
N GLN A 50 -13.51 3.07 -2.22
CA GLN A 50 -12.97 1.79 -1.81
C GLN A 50 -13.20 0.73 -2.89
N GLY A 51 -12.15 -0.01 -3.26
CA GLY A 51 -12.29 -1.14 -4.17
C GLY A 51 -11.14 -1.27 -5.15
N ILE A 52 -11.38 -2.09 -6.17
CA ILE A 52 -10.41 -2.49 -7.18
C ILE A 52 -10.84 -1.89 -8.52
N TYR A 53 -9.90 -1.24 -9.20
CA TYR A 53 -10.08 -0.65 -10.54
C TYR A 53 -9.14 -1.37 -11.50
N LEU A 54 -9.72 -2.06 -12.47
CA LEU A 54 -8.98 -2.88 -13.43
C LEU A 54 -8.94 -2.20 -14.80
N PRO A 55 -7.84 -2.34 -15.57
CA PRO A 55 -7.67 -1.68 -16.86
C PRO A 55 -8.40 -2.43 -17.98
N PHE A 56 -9.74 -2.50 -17.89
CA PHE A 56 -10.60 -3.29 -18.78
C PHE A 56 -10.56 -2.88 -20.26
N LEU A 57 -9.98 -1.74 -20.62
CA LEU A 57 -9.83 -1.32 -22.03
C LEU A 57 -8.65 -1.99 -22.74
N TRP A 58 -7.91 -2.85 -22.04
CA TRP A 58 -6.74 -3.56 -22.54
C TRP A 58 -6.90 -5.07 -22.41
N GLU A 59 -6.11 -5.83 -23.17
CA GLU A 59 -5.97 -7.26 -22.90
C GLU A 59 -5.13 -7.49 -21.64
N LYS A 60 -5.49 -8.53 -20.88
CA LYS A 60 -4.85 -8.87 -19.60
C LYS A 60 -3.35 -9.14 -19.74
N SER A 61 -2.94 -9.70 -20.89
CA SER A 61 -1.55 -10.00 -21.26
C SER A 61 -0.69 -8.75 -21.44
N GLU A 62 -1.31 -7.61 -21.73
CA GLU A 62 -0.60 -6.35 -21.97
C GLU A 62 -0.52 -5.45 -20.73
N CYS A 63 -1.07 -5.90 -19.60
CA CYS A 63 -1.14 -5.13 -18.38
C CYS A 63 -0.19 -5.68 -17.31
N SER A 64 0.33 -4.77 -16.48
CA SER A 64 1.09 -5.16 -15.28
C SER A 64 0.15 -5.83 -14.28
N LYS A 65 0.52 -7.01 -13.76
CA LYS A 65 -0.23 -7.70 -12.69
C LYS A 65 0.04 -7.16 -11.28
N VAL A 66 1.09 -6.35 -11.10
CA VAL A 66 1.35 -5.67 -9.83
C VAL A 66 0.41 -4.47 -9.75
N PRO A 67 -0.41 -4.26 -8.71
CA PRO A 67 -1.28 -3.09 -8.61
C PRO A 67 -0.55 -1.83 -8.13
N LEU A 68 -1.11 -0.66 -8.41
CA LEU A 68 -0.85 0.56 -7.64
C LEU A 68 -1.78 0.58 -6.43
N VAL A 69 -1.28 1.03 -5.29
CA VAL A 69 -2.04 0.99 -4.04
C VAL A 69 -2.13 2.40 -3.48
N VAL A 70 -3.35 2.83 -3.19
CA VAL A 70 -3.62 4.17 -2.66
C VAL A 70 -4.58 4.10 -1.49
N GLY A 71 -4.39 5.01 -0.55
CA GLY A 71 -5.33 5.30 0.52
C GLY A 71 -6.14 6.53 0.15
N TYR A 72 -7.43 6.51 0.46
CA TYR A 72 -8.32 7.65 0.37
C TYR A 72 -8.84 8.04 1.74
N THR A 73 -8.62 9.29 2.09
CA THR A 73 -9.35 10.00 3.14
C THR A 73 -10.23 11.06 2.47
N PRO A 74 -11.32 11.53 3.10
CA PRO A 74 -12.21 12.49 2.47
C PRO A 74 -11.45 13.68 1.84
N GLY A 75 -11.49 13.78 0.50
CA GLY A 75 -10.83 14.82 -0.27
C GLY A 75 -9.34 14.62 -0.56
N HIS A 76 -8.72 13.50 -0.18
CA HIS A 76 -7.28 13.29 -0.36
C HIS A 76 -6.91 11.84 -0.71
N PHE A 77 -6.08 11.67 -1.74
CA PHE A 77 -5.46 10.40 -2.10
C PHE A 77 -3.97 10.41 -1.72
N SER A 78 -3.51 9.31 -1.14
CA SER A 78 -2.11 9.10 -0.77
C SER A 78 -1.62 7.77 -1.31
N ALA A 79 -0.40 7.74 -1.85
CA ALA A 79 0.22 6.49 -2.27
C ALA A 79 0.59 5.64 -1.05
N LEU A 80 0.21 4.36 -1.05
CA LEU A 80 0.63 3.40 -0.03
C LEU A 80 1.84 2.65 -0.56
N VAL A 81 3.02 3.03 -0.08
CA VAL A 81 4.29 2.48 -0.52
C VAL A 81 4.85 1.59 0.59
N PRO A 82 5.19 0.33 0.29
CA PRO A 82 5.87 -0.53 1.23
C PRO A 82 7.24 0.00 1.63
N ILE A 83 7.60 -0.18 2.89
CA ILE A 83 8.97 0.05 3.35
C ILE A 83 9.83 -1.07 2.79
N THR A 84 10.85 -0.72 2.01
CA THR A 84 11.81 -1.71 1.48
C THR A 84 12.73 -2.15 2.62
N PRO A 85 12.88 -3.45 2.90
CA PRO A 85 13.83 -3.89 3.92
C PRO A 85 15.25 -3.50 3.51
N PRO A 86 16.12 -3.12 4.46
CA PRO A 86 17.50 -2.77 4.15
C PRO A 86 18.21 -3.98 3.52
N THR A 87 18.87 -3.74 2.38
CA THR A 87 19.68 -4.76 1.72
C THR A 87 20.87 -5.09 2.63
N THR A 88 20.87 -6.25 3.27
CA THR A 88 22.01 -6.70 4.08
C THR A 88 23.20 -6.97 3.17
N ALA A 89 24.00 -5.94 2.89
CA ALA A 89 25.17 -6.00 2.02
C ALA A 89 26.39 -6.70 2.68
N ILE A 90 26.17 -7.62 3.62
CA ILE A 90 27.22 -8.42 4.26
C ILE A 90 26.81 -9.89 4.25
N SER A 91 26.70 -10.46 3.04
CA SER A 91 26.55 -11.91 2.88
C SER A 91 27.94 -12.53 2.63
N SER A 92 28.77 -12.57 3.68
CA SER A 92 29.91 -13.49 3.77
C SER A 92 29.58 -14.75 4.59
N VAL A 93 28.30 -14.90 4.94
CA VAL A 93 27.74 -16.12 5.52
C VAL A 93 26.59 -16.50 4.59
N PRO A 94 26.57 -17.72 4.03
CA PRO A 94 25.41 -18.19 3.31
C PRO A 94 24.29 -18.35 4.34
N SER A 95 23.51 -17.29 4.55
CA SER A 95 22.26 -17.43 5.29
C SER A 95 21.39 -18.36 4.45
N GLN A 96 21.05 -19.51 5.02
CA GLN A 96 20.08 -20.46 4.46
C GLN A 96 18.65 -19.88 4.48
N PHE A 97 18.51 -18.56 4.33
CA PHE A 97 17.30 -17.93 3.81
C PHE A 97 17.45 -18.00 2.29
N SER A 98 17.04 -19.16 1.77
CA SER A 98 16.67 -19.37 0.38
C SER A 98 16.07 -18.12 -0.25
N ASP A 99 16.58 -17.71 -1.42
CA ASP A 99 15.90 -17.05 -2.55
C ASP A 99 14.41 -16.69 -2.34
N GLY A 100 14.14 -15.85 -1.35
CA GLY A 100 12.87 -15.87 -0.63
C GLY A 100 12.09 -14.62 -0.91
N ASP A 101 11.49 -14.57 -2.10
CA ASP A 101 10.21 -13.91 -2.37
C ASP A 101 9.96 -12.62 -1.53
N ASP A 102 10.63 -11.53 -1.92
CA ASP A 102 10.44 -10.19 -1.38
C ASP A 102 9.08 -9.64 -1.84
N PHE A 103 8.01 -10.05 -1.16
CA PHE A 103 6.64 -9.69 -1.48
C PHE A 103 5.88 -9.16 -0.26
N ILE A 104 5.09 -8.12 -0.51
CA ILE A 104 4.09 -7.60 0.41
C ILE A 104 2.73 -8.21 0.06
N TYR A 105 2.00 -8.60 1.09
CA TYR A 105 0.63 -9.09 0.96
C TYR A 105 -0.33 -8.01 1.45
N LEU A 106 -1.30 -7.67 0.61
CA LEU A 106 -2.32 -6.67 0.95
C LEU A 106 -3.72 -7.30 0.87
N PRO A 107 -4.58 -7.08 1.88
CA PRO A 107 -5.90 -7.71 1.92
C PRO A 107 -6.85 -7.09 0.90
N LEU A 108 -7.61 -7.91 0.16
CA LEU A 108 -8.67 -7.46 -0.75
C LEU A 108 -10.07 -7.58 -0.13
N PHE A 109 -10.16 -7.35 1.17
CA PHE A 109 -11.39 -7.36 1.97
C PHE A 109 -11.34 -6.23 3.00
N ASP A 110 -12.51 -5.83 3.50
CA ASP A 110 -12.61 -4.84 4.56
C ASP A 110 -12.45 -5.46 5.96
N VAL A 111 -12.50 -4.61 6.99
CA VAL A 111 -12.34 -5.04 8.39
C VAL A 111 -13.43 -6.01 8.86
N GLU A 112 -14.58 -6.03 8.19
CA GLU A 112 -15.70 -6.94 8.43
C GLU A 112 -15.58 -8.24 7.62
N SER A 113 -14.43 -8.45 6.95
CA SER A 113 -14.17 -9.59 6.06
C SER A 113 -15.03 -9.61 4.80
N SER A 114 -15.61 -8.47 4.40
CA SER A 114 -16.36 -8.34 3.15
C SER A 114 -15.40 -8.13 1.98
N PRO A 115 -15.53 -8.87 0.86
CA PRO A 115 -14.68 -8.67 -0.32
C PRO A 115 -14.78 -7.25 -0.88
N MET A 116 -13.64 -6.72 -1.34
CA MET A 116 -13.62 -5.41 -1.99
C MET A 116 -14.36 -5.43 -3.33
N PRO A 117 -15.18 -4.41 -3.62
CA PRO A 117 -15.89 -4.34 -4.91
C PRO A 117 -14.91 -4.10 -6.06
N VAL A 118 -15.19 -4.71 -7.21
CA VAL A 118 -14.50 -4.43 -8.48
C VAL A 118 -15.36 -3.44 -9.28
N HIS A 119 -14.88 -2.21 -9.40
CA HIS A 119 -15.62 -1.13 -10.05
C HIS A 119 -15.68 -1.32 -11.56
N PHE A 120 -16.81 -0.93 -12.17
CA PHE A 120 -17.06 -0.96 -13.63
C PHE A 120 -17.01 -2.36 -14.26
N SER A 121 -17.13 -3.41 -13.44
CA SER A 121 -17.10 -4.80 -13.89
C SER A 121 -18.41 -5.25 -14.56
N GLU A 122 -19.49 -4.50 -14.41
CA GLU A 122 -20.82 -4.81 -14.95
C GLU A 122 -20.81 -4.93 -16.48
N SER A 123 -19.91 -4.20 -17.16
CA SER A 123 -19.77 -4.24 -18.62
C SER A 123 -19.07 -5.49 -19.15
N ILE A 124 -18.24 -6.15 -18.33
CA ILE A 124 -17.58 -7.42 -18.66
C ILE A 124 -18.55 -8.59 -18.52
N PHE A 125 -19.60 -8.38 -17.76
CA PHE A 125 -20.39 -9.41 -17.15
C PHE A 125 -21.84 -9.25 -17.61
N THR A 126 -22.19 -9.88 -18.73
CA THR A 126 -23.45 -9.70 -19.46
C THR A 126 -24.68 -10.40 -18.84
N SER A 127 -24.62 -10.88 -17.58
CA SER A 127 -25.71 -11.66 -16.95
C SER A 127 -26.10 -11.14 -15.56
N ALA A 128 -27.39 -11.06 -15.26
CA ALA A 128 -27.92 -10.63 -13.95
C ALA A 128 -27.71 -11.64 -12.80
N LEU A 129 -26.79 -12.61 -12.95
CA LEU A 129 -26.58 -13.69 -12.01
C LEU A 129 -25.08 -13.93 -11.81
N TYR A 130 -24.43 -13.09 -11.01
CA TYR A 130 -23.04 -13.32 -10.60
C TYR A 130 -22.98 -13.70 -9.13
N SER A 131 -22.35 -14.84 -8.87
CA SER A 131 -21.88 -15.26 -7.55
C SER A 131 -20.51 -14.64 -7.28
N GLY A 132 -20.09 -14.57 -6.01
CA GLY A 132 -18.76 -14.06 -5.63
C GLY A 132 -17.60 -14.75 -6.37
N VAL A 133 -17.77 -16.02 -6.74
CA VAL A 133 -16.77 -16.84 -7.45
C VAL A 133 -16.29 -16.20 -8.77
N ALA A 134 -17.21 -15.63 -9.57
CA ALA A 134 -16.84 -15.02 -10.85
C ALA A 134 -16.00 -13.73 -10.69
N THR A 135 -16.23 -12.99 -9.61
CA THR A 135 -15.45 -11.79 -9.28
C THR A 135 -14.04 -12.17 -8.83
N GLU A 136 -13.89 -13.25 -8.07
CA GLU A 136 -12.59 -13.75 -7.63
C GLU A 136 -11.74 -14.23 -8.81
N ASP A 137 -12.32 -14.99 -9.73
CA ASP A 137 -11.63 -15.43 -10.95
C ASP A 137 -11.14 -14.23 -11.77
N LEU A 138 -11.96 -13.19 -11.89
CA LEU A 138 -11.56 -11.94 -12.52
C LEU A 138 -10.34 -11.32 -11.81
N ILE A 139 -10.38 -11.18 -10.49
CA ILE A 139 -9.27 -10.62 -9.72
C ILE A 139 -7.98 -11.43 -9.92
N ARG A 140 -8.08 -12.77 -9.93
CA ARG A 140 -6.94 -13.69 -10.15
C ARG A 140 -6.34 -13.58 -11.55
N ASP A 141 -7.16 -13.28 -12.55
CA ASP A 141 -6.66 -13.10 -13.91
C ASP A 141 -5.81 -11.83 -14.05
N TRP A 142 -6.22 -10.75 -13.37
CA TRP A 142 -5.61 -9.42 -13.49
C TRP A 142 -4.46 -9.15 -12.51
N MET A 143 -4.38 -9.88 -11.39
CA MET A 143 -3.38 -9.65 -10.35
C MET A 143 -2.78 -10.96 -9.83
N VAL A 144 -1.62 -10.88 -9.17
CA VAL A 144 -1.03 -12.04 -8.48
C VAL A 144 -1.69 -12.16 -7.10
N ILE A 145 -2.47 -13.21 -6.88
CA ILE A 145 -3.29 -13.38 -5.68
C ILE A 145 -2.79 -14.56 -4.84
N SER A 146 -2.79 -14.37 -3.52
CA SER A 146 -2.67 -15.41 -2.51
C SER A 146 -4.00 -15.57 -1.77
N THR A 147 -4.26 -16.76 -1.27
CA THR A 147 -5.50 -17.09 -0.57
C THR A 147 -5.17 -17.63 0.80
N THR A 148 -5.84 -17.10 1.83
CA THR A 148 -5.65 -17.59 3.21
C THR A 148 -6.45 -18.87 3.44
N PRO A 149 -6.19 -19.61 4.54
CA PRO A 149 -7.01 -20.76 4.93
C PRO A 149 -8.50 -20.44 5.16
N LYS A 150 -8.86 -19.15 5.28
CA LYS A 150 -10.24 -18.67 5.43
C LYS A 150 -10.86 -18.24 4.09
N ASP A 151 -10.25 -18.60 2.98
CA ASP A 151 -10.69 -18.26 1.62
C ASP A 151 -10.74 -16.74 1.35
N GLN A 152 -9.88 -15.97 2.04
CA GLN A 152 -9.77 -14.53 1.80
C GLN A 152 -8.67 -14.24 0.79
N LEU A 153 -8.97 -13.36 -0.18
CA LEU A 153 -8.01 -12.96 -1.19
C LEU A 153 -7.08 -11.86 -0.68
N TRP A 154 -5.79 -12.06 -0.95
CA TRP A 154 -4.73 -11.09 -0.73
C TRP A 154 -3.99 -10.87 -2.03
N VAL A 155 -3.66 -9.63 -2.36
CA VAL A 155 -2.79 -9.35 -3.50
C VAL A 155 -1.33 -9.41 -3.06
N LYS A 156 -0.52 -10.09 -3.87
CA LYS A 156 0.92 -10.22 -3.72
C LYS A 156 1.58 -9.13 -4.56
N VAL A 157 2.27 -8.21 -3.89
CA VAL A 157 2.96 -7.07 -4.49
C VAL A 157 4.46 -7.30 -4.33
N SER A 158 5.19 -7.47 -5.44
CA SER A 158 6.65 -7.51 -5.39
C SER A 158 7.19 -6.15 -5.00
N HIS A 159 8.34 -6.10 -4.35
CA HIS A 159 9.10 -4.85 -4.32
C HIS A 159 9.27 -4.34 -5.75
N THR A 160 8.95 -3.06 -5.96
CA THR A 160 9.09 -2.46 -7.28
C THR A 160 10.57 -2.55 -7.66
N PRO A 161 10.91 -2.99 -8.89
CA PRO A 161 12.30 -2.98 -9.32
C PRO A 161 12.87 -1.57 -9.11
N ARG A 162 14.04 -1.49 -8.46
CA ARG A 162 14.68 -0.22 -8.15
C ARG A 162 14.83 0.59 -9.43
N ASN A 163 14.36 1.83 -9.39
CA ASN A 163 14.59 2.79 -10.44
C ASN A 163 15.79 3.63 -10.01
N ASP A 164 16.89 3.57 -10.76
CA ASP A 164 18.16 4.22 -10.39
C ASP A 164 18.01 5.74 -10.16
N LEU A 165 17.12 6.39 -10.92
CA LEU A 165 16.84 7.82 -10.76
C LEU A 165 16.04 8.09 -9.48
N THR A 166 15.00 7.30 -9.21
CA THR A 166 14.23 7.41 -7.95
C THR A 166 15.13 7.15 -6.76
N ASP A 167 15.99 6.15 -6.85
CA ASP A 167 16.98 5.81 -5.83
C ASP A 167 18.01 6.92 -5.65
N ALA A 168 18.47 7.56 -6.74
CA ALA A 168 19.39 8.68 -6.67
C ALA A 168 18.75 9.91 -6.01
N LEU A 169 17.52 10.24 -6.41
CA LEU A 169 16.74 11.33 -5.82
C LEU A 169 16.49 11.09 -4.33
N PHE A 170 16.10 9.86 -3.97
CA PHE A 170 15.89 9.49 -2.57
C PHE A 170 17.18 9.59 -1.75
N ARG A 171 18.31 9.13 -2.30
CA ARG A 171 19.63 9.28 -1.65
C ARG A 171 20.00 10.74 -1.42
N GLU A 172 19.81 11.60 -2.42
CA GLU A 172 20.09 13.03 -2.31
C GLU A 172 19.21 13.69 -1.25
N TRP A 173 17.91 13.38 -1.25
CA TRP A 173 16.97 13.85 -0.23
C TRP A 173 17.37 13.39 1.19
N MET A 174 17.71 12.11 1.36
CA MET A 174 18.17 11.57 2.65
C MET A 174 19.45 12.25 3.13
N ASN A 175 20.42 12.48 2.25
CA ASN A 175 21.66 13.17 2.60
C ASN A 175 21.39 14.61 3.06
N ALA A 176 20.51 15.34 2.36
CA ALA A 176 20.11 16.68 2.76
C ALA A 176 19.39 16.67 4.12
N TYR A 177 18.49 15.69 4.35
CA TYR A 177 17.79 15.54 5.62
C TYR A 177 18.75 15.28 6.80
N LEU A 178 19.72 14.37 6.62
CA LEU A 178 20.69 14.00 7.66
C LEU A 178 21.71 15.10 7.94
N ASN A 179 22.05 15.92 6.94
CA ASN A 179 23.04 16.99 7.07
C ASN A 179 22.45 18.34 7.52
N ASN A 180 21.13 18.44 7.71
CA ASN A 180 20.51 19.66 8.21
C ASN A 180 20.72 19.77 9.73
N ASP A 181 21.60 20.68 10.17
CA ASP A 181 21.90 20.95 11.60
C ASP A 181 20.69 21.43 12.44
N ALA A 182 19.54 21.70 11.82
CA ALA A 182 18.31 22.05 12.52
C ALA A 182 17.67 20.86 13.27
N THR A 183 18.03 19.61 12.96
CA THR A 183 17.58 18.42 13.71
C THR A 183 18.55 18.00 14.82
N THR A 184 19.79 18.52 14.82
CA THR A 184 20.81 18.28 15.86
C THR A 184 20.90 19.41 16.90
N GLY A 185 20.22 20.54 16.69
CA GLY A 185 20.15 21.66 17.63
C GLY A 185 19.09 21.49 18.73
N THR A 186 19.50 21.00 19.91
CA THR A 186 18.85 21.21 21.23
C THR A 186 17.32 21.12 21.27
N ARG A 187 16.76 19.93 21.55
CA ARG A 187 15.43 19.85 22.20
C ARG A 187 15.54 20.47 23.59
N PRO A 188 14.81 21.55 23.93
CA PRO A 188 14.58 21.86 25.33
C PRO A 188 13.72 20.73 25.90
N VAL A 189 14.20 20.08 26.96
CA VAL A 189 13.39 19.12 27.73
C VAL A 189 12.30 19.93 28.42
N SER A 190 11.15 20.12 27.78
CA SER A 190 9.92 20.52 28.46
C SER A 190 9.30 19.28 29.07
N SER A 191 9.15 19.28 30.39
CA SER A 191 8.69 18.17 31.23
C SER A 191 7.19 17.83 31.10
N ASP A 192 6.55 18.12 29.97
CA ASP A 192 5.11 17.89 29.73
C ASP A 192 4.85 17.42 28.29
N GLU A 193 5.53 16.35 27.84
CA GLU A 193 5.06 15.59 26.67
C GLU A 193 4.26 14.39 27.15
N MET A 194 2.95 14.44 26.89
CA MET A 194 2.08 13.26 26.97
C MET A 194 2.66 12.18 26.07
N SER A 195 3.03 11.07 26.68
CA SER A 195 3.49 9.86 26.03
C SER A 195 2.47 9.39 24.99
N PHE A 196 2.79 9.58 23.72
CA PHE A 196 2.25 8.71 22.67
C PHE A 196 3.12 7.45 22.70
N GLU A 197 2.60 6.35 23.23
CA GLU A 197 3.23 5.04 23.09
C GLU A 197 3.25 4.68 21.60
N GLY A 198 4.32 5.08 20.91
CA GLY A 198 4.68 4.51 19.63
C GLY A 198 4.85 3.01 19.81
N ILE A 199 4.28 2.24 18.91
CA ILE A 199 4.49 0.80 18.83
C ILE A 199 6.00 0.56 18.77
N ASP A 200 6.54 -0.15 19.77
CA ASP A 200 7.93 -0.60 19.83
C ASP A 200 8.24 -1.43 18.58
N VAL A 201 8.82 -0.79 17.57
CA VAL A 201 9.51 -1.47 16.48
C VAL A 201 10.86 -1.93 17.04
N PRO A 202 11.13 -3.24 17.14
CA PRO A 202 12.35 -3.74 17.76
C PRO A 202 13.48 -3.61 16.75
N PHE A 203 14.01 -2.41 16.58
CA PHE A 203 15.30 -2.18 15.97
C PHE A 203 16.02 -1.09 16.74
N SER A 204 16.56 -1.46 17.91
CA SER A 204 17.56 -0.64 18.59
C SER A 204 18.94 -1.08 18.10
N ALA A 205 19.61 -0.20 17.36
CA ALA A 205 20.93 -0.44 16.78
C ALA A 205 22.07 -0.37 17.82
N ASP A 206 21.78 -0.08 19.09
CA ASP A 206 22.81 0.13 20.11
C ASP A 206 22.73 -0.92 21.23
N LYS A 207 23.20 -2.14 20.94
CA LYS A 207 23.68 -3.04 21.99
C LYS A 207 24.83 -3.90 21.49
N VAL A 208 26.01 -3.30 21.46
CA VAL A 208 27.28 -4.04 21.47
C VAL A 208 27.33 -4.80 22.80
N THR A 209 27.01 -6.09 22.76
CA THR A 209 27.26 -6.99 23.88
C THR A 209 28.77 -7.22 24.01
N ASN A 210 29.38 -6.60 25.01
CA ASN A 210 30.68 -7.03 25.52
C ASN A 210 30.54 -8.48 26.01
N VAL A 211 31.18 -9.41 25.30
CA VAL A 211 31.30 -10.81 25.72
C VAL A 211 32.51 -10.92 26.65
N GLU A 212 32.26 -11.24 27.91
CA GLU A 212 33.28 -11.54 28.92
C GLU A 212 33.88 -12.95 28.64
N PRO A 213 35.22 -13.14 28.68
CA PRO A 213 35.82 -14.43 28.37
C PRO A 213 35.73 -15.42 29.55
N LEU A 214 35.29 -16.65 29.26
CA LEU A 214 35.23 -17.78 30.20
C LEU A 214 36.63 -18.23 30.66
N PRO A 215 36.77 -18.74 31.90
CA PRO A 215 38.06 -19.17 32.45
C PRO A 215 38.52 -20.51 31.87
N PRO A 216 39.85 -20.77 31.84
CA PRO A 216 40.39 -21.99 31.27
C PRO A 216 40.20 -23.21 32.21
N LEU A 217 40.09 -24.38 31.56
CA LEU A 217 39.85 -25.72 32.12
C LEU A 217 40.82 -26.13 33.23
#